data_AF-A0AAD4NP57-F1
#
_entry.id   AF-A0AAD4NP57-F1
#
_cell.length_a   1.000
_cell.length_b   1.000
_cell.length_c   1.000
_cell.angle_alpha   90.00
_cell.angle_beta   90.00
_cell.angle_gamma   90.00
#
_symmetry.space_group_name_H-M   'P 1'
#
loop_
_entity.id
_entity.type
_entity.pdbx_description
1 polymer ?
#
loop_
_entity_poly.entity_id
_entity_poly.type
_entity_poly.pdbx_seq_one_letter_code
_entity_poly.pdbx_strand_id
1 'polypeptide(L)'
;MSIVENSSDEEDENGEAEASEFSVNSDEEEEEEEDLEAVFGYRVDLIALENQQMRKPIYTRELLNDVKLCADQIRKEFPLAPRRRELHYLEAYGLNQKNYRVWQPNNNGNANYIQVEYLSRVETHPDFQHRYGNHSDQIKALRRYNKDSRDDCIDVPYTFITFDRQYLNEHRNITKMDEYWEALMHTKGLWRESFSRRKLREDFQEKAKTCAPITQVVCFGLGALNLKKNFYHSAIQYMAVFSIIQTLNEFYRRTKPDRPAVKLLLQDPNYEIKDYRILRRLSNDSDNISFVSDPEGLLAIDAGTLVVTAFLPVQMPLVQIIADLFSEDSTKGPAAMICDIMTVDTEKREYSLSDRASPATARFLTSHYEKAEDGFDDHGLEDELMADAYGEDWREKDRLYWLNKMDLWVRKTGTN
;
A
#
# COMPACT_ATOMS: atom_id res chain seq x y z
N MET A 1 51.64 -8.95 54.18
CA MET A 1 53.05 -8.71 54.56
C MET A 1 53.82 -8.56 53.25
N SER A 2 54.21 -7.32 52.89
CA SER A 2 54.97 -6.93 51.68
C SER A 2 54.23 -7.20 50.34
N ILE A 3 54.28 -6.43 49.25
CA ILE A 3 55.31 -5.62 48.54
C ILE A 3 54.49 -4.60 47.68
N VAL A 4 54.65 -3.27 47.74
CA VAL A 4 55.63 -2.35 47.11
C VAL A 4 55.54 -2.23 45.56
N GLU A 5 55.03 -1.05 45.15
CA GLU A 5 55.47 -0.08 44.11
C GLU A 5 55.76 -0.40 42.62
N ASN A 6 55.40 0.64 41.83
CA ASN A 6 55.94 1.17 40.55
C ASN A 6 55.55 0.49 39.23
N SER A 7 54.83 1.16 38.31
CA SER A 7 55.12 2.33 37.46
C SER A 7 55.99 2.01 36.23
N SER A 8 55.44 2.19 35.02
CA SER A 8 56.08 2.83 33.84
C SER A 8 55.24 2.56 32.57
N ASP A 9 54.74 3.65 32.00
CA ASP A 9 54.86 4.12 30.61
C ASP A 9 54.86 3.15 29.40
N GLU A 10 53.96 3.48 28.47
CA GLU A 10 54.07 3.58 26.99
C GLU A 10 54.91 2.55 26.21
N GLU A 11 54.28 1.84 25.26
CA GLU A 11 54.34 2.15 23.82
C GLU A 11 53.56 1.12 22.99
N ASP A 12 53.14 1.58 21.81
CA ASP A 12 52.34 0.93 20.77
C ASP A 12 52.87 -0.44 20.30
N GLU A 13 51.95 -1.36 19.97
CA GLU A 13 52.19 -2.32 18.89
C GLU A 13 50.89 -2.72 18.18
N ASN A 14 50.94 -2.58 16.85
CA ASN A 14 49.93 -2.91 15.86
C ASN A 14 49.43 -4.36 15.98
N GLY A 15 48.10 -4.54 15.97
CA GLY A 15 47.44 -5.83 15.78
C GLY A 15 46.34 -5.71 14.73
N GLU A 16 46.64 -6.19 13.54
CA GLU A 16 45.74 -6.31 12.39
C GLU A 16 44.44 -7.03 12.80
N ALA A 17 43.29 -6.37 12.64
CA ALA A 17 41.99 -6.99 12.78
C ALA A 17 41.63 -7.65 11.45
N GLU A 18 41.64 -8.99 11.44
CA GLU A 18 41.18 -9.82 10.33
C GLU A 18 39.76 -9.43 9.89
N ALA A 19 39.64 -9.09 8.60
CA ALA A 19 38.37 -8.93 7.94
C ALA A 19 37.68 -10.29 7.86
N SER A 20 36.59 -10.44 8.63
CA SER A 20 35.62 -11.51 8.48
C SER A 20 34.89 -11.32 7.15
N GLU A 21 35.43 -11.91 6.08
CA GLU A 21 34.73 -12.10 4.80
C GLU A 21 33.43 -12.88 5.03
N PHE A 22 32.29 -12.19 4.89
CA PHE A 22 31.00 -12.82 4.68
C PHE A 22 31.03 -13.49 3.30
N SER A 23 31.38 -14.78 3.27
CA SER A 23 31.11 -15.66 2.14
C SER A 23 29.60 -15.90 2.09
N VAL A 24 28.88 -15.11 1.30
CA VAL A 24 27.49 -15.38 0.91
C VAL A 24 27.53 -16.43 -0.19
N ASN A 25 26.90 -17.59 0.06
CA ASN A 25 26.68 -18.61 -0.97
C ASN A 25 25.81 -18.01 -2.08
N SER A 26 26.40 -17.78 -3.26
CA SER A 26 25.73 -17.22 -4.45
C SER A 26 24.70 -18.17 -5.07
N ASP A 27 24.81 -19.47 -4.81
CA ASP A 27 24.09 -20.48 -5.58
C ASP A 27 22.65 -20.73 -5.06
N GLU A 28 22.32 -20.32 -3.82
CA GLU A 28 20.96 -20.47 -3.25
C GLU A 28 20.05 -19.26 -3.58
N GLU A 29 20.60 -18.07 -3.81
CA GLU A 29 19.82 -16.87 -4.21
C GLU A 29 19.35 -16.95 -5.67
N GLU A 30 20.14 -17.56 -6.56
CA GLU A 30 19.79 -17.74 -7.98
C GLU A 30 18.62 -18.74 -8.18
N GLU A 31 18.55 -19.82 -7.40
CA GLU A 31 17.43 -20.79 -7.48
C GLU A 31 16.10 -20.21 -6.95
N GLU A 32 16.12 -19.38 -5.90
CA GLU A 32 14.92 -18.70 -5.39
C GLU A 32 14.41 -17.60 -6.35
N GLU A 33 15.30 -16.90 -7.06
CA GLU A 33 14.92 -15.87 -8.05
C GLU A 33 14.30 -16.47 -9.32
N GLU A 34 14.84 -17.56 -9.86
CA GLU A 34 14.27 -18.26 -11.03
C GLU A 34 12.84 -18.77 -10.76
N ASP A 35 12.57 -19.23 -9.53
CA ASP A 35 11.24 -19.68 -9.11
C ASP A 35 10.23 -18.52 -9.05
N LEU A 36 10.67 -17.32 -8.63
CA LEU A 36 9.80 -16.15 -8.56
C LEU A 36 9.41 -15.64 -9.95
N GLU A 37 10.35 -15.56 -10.89
CA GLU A 37 10.02 -15.16 -12.28
C GLU A 37 8.98 -16.10 -12.90
N ALA A 38 9.12 -17.41 -12.67
CA ALA A 38 8.15 -18.39 -13.13
C ALA A 38 6.76 -18.19 -12.49
N VAL A 39 6.70 -17.86 -11.20
CA VAL A 39 5.45 -17.59 -10.47
C VAL A 39 4.78 -16.32 -10.98
N PHE A 40 5.51 -15.20 -11.09
CA PHE A 40 4.98 -13.92 -11.57
C PHE A 40 4.63 -13.94 -13.06
N GLY A 41 5.29 -14.80 -13.84
CA GLY A 41 5.04 -15.01 -15.26
C GLY A 41 3.92 -16.00 -15.57
N TYR A 42 3.49 -16.83 -14.60
CA TYR A 42 2.46 -17.83 -14.83
C TYR A 42 1.09 -17.19 -15.10
N ARG A 43 0.42 -17.68 -16.15
CA ARG A 43 -0.82 -17.09 -16.65
C ARG A 43 -2.01 -18.02 -16.51
N VAL A 44 -3.17 -17.43 -16.22
CA VAL A 44 -4.46 -18.13 -16.11
C VAL A 44 -5.55 -17.41 -16.93
N ASP A 45 -6.57 -18.15 -17.40
CA ASP A 45 -7.71 -17.56 -18.14
C ASP A 45 -8.75 -17.00 -17.16
N LEU A 46 -8.60 -15.72 -16.81
CA LEU A 46 -9.54 -15.06 -15.88
C LEU A 46 -10.90 -14.79 -16.52
N ILE A 47 -11.01 -14.68 -17.85
CA ILE A 47 -12.30 -14.50 -18.52
C ILE A 47 -13.15 -15.77 -18.37
N ALA A 48 -12.55 -16.94 -18.55
CA ALA A 48 -13.22 -18.22 -18.32
C ALA A 48 -13.69 -18.34 -16.86
N LEU A 49 -12.83 -18.00 -15.89
CA LEU A 49 -13.17 -18.03 -14.47
C LEU A 49 -14.33 -17.09 -14.12
N GLU A 50 -14.28 -15.83 -14.58
CA GLU A 50 -15.36 -14.87 -14.34
C GLU A 50 -16.69 -15.36 -14.94
N ASN A 51 -16.67 -15.94 -16.14
CA ASN A 51 -17.90 -16.46 -16.76
C ASN A 51 -18.47 -17.64 -15.96
N GLN A 52 -17.63 -18.54 -15.42
CA GLN A 52 -18.07 -19.61 -14.51
C GLN A 52 -18.69 -19.05 -13.24
N GLN A 53 -18.15 -17.94 -12.72
CA GLN A 53 -18.67 -17.23 -11.55
C GLN A 53 -19.84 -16.29 -11.87
N MET A 54 -20.37 -16.32 -13.10
CA MET A 54 -21.43 -15.42 -13.58
C MET A 54 -21.09 -13.93 -13.40
N ARG A 55 -19.80 -13.60 -13.44
CA ARG A 55 -19.24 -12.23 -13.29
C ARG A 55 -19.67 -11.54 -12.00
N LYS A 56 -19.97 -12.31 -10.95
CA LYS A 56 -20.27 -11.73 -9.64
C LYS A 56 -19.02 -11.05 -9.07
N PRO A 57 -19.16 -9.88 -8.41
CA PRO A 57 -18.05 -9.28 -7.68
C PRO A 57 -17.60 -10.23 -6.56
N ILE A 58 -16.29 -10.33 -6.35
CA ILE A 58 -15.74 -11.04 -5.19
C ILE A 58 -15.77 -10.10 -3.98
N TYR A 59 -15.27 -8.88 -4.16
CA TYR A 59 -15.17 -7.91 -3.09
C TYR A 59 -16.42 -7.03 -2.99
N THR A 60 -17.32 -7.39 -2.08
CA THR A 60 -18.52 -6.60 -1.78
C THR A 60 -18.33 -5.77 -0.51
N ARG A 61 -19.15 -4.74 -0.33
CA ARG A 61 -19.17 -4.00 0.94
C ARG A 61 -19.55 -4.88 2.12
N GLU A 62 -20.41 -5.88 1.92
CA GLU A 62 -20.79 -6.86 2.94
C GLU A 62 -19.55 -7.65 3.38
N LEU A 63 -18.82 -8.24 2.42
CA LEU A 63 -17.57 -8.96 2.70
C LEU A 63 -16.56 -8.09 3.45
N LEU A 64 -16.33 -6.84 3.02
CA LEU A 64 -15.39 -5.95 3.71
C LEU A 64 -15.83 -5.56 5.13
N ASN A 65 -17.14 -5.49 5.40
CA ASN A 65 -17.64 -5.31 6.76
C ASN A 65 -17.40 -6.56 7.62
N ASP A 66 -17.54 -7.76 7.06
CA ASP A 66 -17.21 -9.02 7.75
C ASP A 66 -15.70 -9.09 8.03
N VAL A 67 -14.86 -8.73 7.06
CA VAL A 67 -13.40 -8.60 7.23
C VAL A 67 -13.08 -7.64 8.37
N LYS A 68 -13.75 -6.47 8.43
CA LYS A 68 -13.58 -5.51 9.52
C LYS A 68 -13.97 -6.12 10.87
N LEU A 69 -15.11 -6.79 10.94
CA LEU A 69 -15.59 -7.42 12.16
C LEU A 69 -14.59 -8.47 12.68
N CYS A 70 -14.09 -9.33 11.80
CA CYS A 70 -13.07 -10.32 12.10
C CYS A 70 -11.75 -9.66 12.57
N ALA A 71 -11.28 -8.64 11.86
CA ALA A 71 -10.06 -7.91 12.23
C ALA A 71 -10.20 -7.25 13.61
N ASP A 72 -11.36 -6.66 13.91
CA ASP A 72 -11.63 -6.02 15.19
C ASP A 72 -11.74 -7.06 16.34
N GLN A 73 -12.22 -8.28 16.06
CA GLN A 73 -12.18 -9.38 17.03
C GLN A 73 -10.74 -9.79 17.36
N ILE A 74 -9.88 -9.97 16.35
CA ILE A 74 -8.46 -10.29 16.57
C ILE A 74 -7.75 -9.17 17.34
N ARG A 75 -7.97 -7.90 16.98
CA ARG A 75 -7.33 -6.76 17.65
C ARG A 75 -7.69 -6.65 19.13
N LYS A 76 -8.91 -7.05 19.52
CA LYS A 76 -9.34 -7.09 20.93
C LYS A 76 -8.54 -8.08 21.77
N GLU A 77 -7.94 -9.10 21.15
CA GLU A 77 -7.10 -10.10 21.83
C GLU A 77 -5.68 -9.59 22.10
N PHE A 78 -5.17 -8.64 21.31
CA PHE A 78 -3.77 -8.20 21.42
C PHE A 78 -3.37 -7.61 22.78
N PRO A 79 -4.21 -6.80 23.47
CA PRO A 79 -3.92 -6.33 24.82
C PRO A 79 -3.91 -7.45 25.88
N LEU A 80 -4.49 -8.61 25.59
CA LEU A 80 -4.56 -9.73 26.53
C LEU A 80 -3.27 -10.55 26.48
N ALA A 81 -2.82 -11.00 27.65
CA ALA A 81 -1.73 -11.96 27.75
C ALA A 81 -2.08 -13.24 26.98
N PRO A 82 -1.11 -13.93 26.34
CA PRO A 82 -1.41 -15.06 25.45
C PRO A 82 -2.28 -16.16 26.08
N ARG A 83 -2.10 -16.43 27.39
CA ARG A 83 -2.88 -17.43 28.14
C ARG A 83 -4.34 -17.03 28.44
N ARG A 84 -4.68 -15.75 28.24
CA ARG A 84 -6.02 -15.19 28.45
C ARG A 84 -6.78 -14.93 27.15
N ARG A 85 -6.16 -15.21 26.00
CA ARG A 85 -6.81 -15.04 24.70
C ARG A 85 -7.79 -16.19 24.50
N GLU A 86 -9.03 -15.85 24.19
CA GLU A 86 -10.12 -16.83 24.02
C GLU A 86 -10.40 -17.13 22.54
N LEU A 87 -9.98 -16.24 21.64
CA LEU A 87 -10.18 -16.43 20.21
C LEU A 87 -9.19 -17.47 19.65
N HIS A 88 -9.70 -18.64 19.29
CA HIS A 88 -8.89 -19.76 18.80
C HIS A 88 -8.76 -19.83 17.28
N TYR A 89 -9.75 -19.36 16.53
CA TYR A 89 -9.73 -19.25 15.07
C TYR A 89 -10.87 -18.34 14.61
N LEU A 90 -10.82 -17.93 13.36
CA LEU A 90 -11.95 -17.32 12.65
C LEU A 90 -12.23 -18.08 11.37
N GLU A 91 -13.50 -18.05 10.98
CA GLU A 91 -14.06 -18.80 9.87
C GLU A 91 -14.84 -17.85 8.96
N ALA A 92 -14.82 -18.13 7.65
CA ALA A 92 -15.55 -17.37 6.64
C ALA A 92 -16.04 -18.30 5.53
N TYR A 93 -17.12 -17.90 4.88
CA TYR A 93 -17.64 -18.61 3.72
C TYR A 93 -16.82 -18.31 2.47
N GLY A 94 -16.39 -19.36 1.78
CA GLY A 94 -15.82 -19.28 0.44
C GLY A 94 -16.88 -19.05 -0.62
N LEU A 95 -16.45 -18.77 -1.85
CA LEU A 95 -17.35 -18.54 -2.98
C LEU A 95 -18.26 -19.76 -3.27
N ASN A 96 -17.78 -20.96 -2.97
CA ASN A 96 -18.49 -22.23 -3.05
C ASN A 96 -19.43 -22.51 -1.86
N GLN A 97 -19.63 -21.55 -0.96
CA GLN A 97 -20.47 -21.66 0.25
C GLN A 97 -19.97 -22.65 1.31
N LYS A 98 -18.77 -23.19 1.17
CA LYS A 98 -18.10 -23.93 2.25
C LYS A 98 -17.46 -22.96 3.23
N ASN A 99 -17.32 -23.40 4.46
CA ASN A 99 -16.68 -22.63 5.51
C ASN A 99 -15.20 -23.00 5.61
N TYR A 100 -14.33 -21.99 5.65
CA TYR A 100 -12.89 -22.14 5.78
C TYR A 100 -12.37 -21.27 6.91
N ARG A 101 -11.32 -21.76 7.58
CA ARG A 101 -10.59 -20.94 8.55
C ARG A 101 -9.78 -19.87 7.83
N VAL A 102 -10.03 -18.61 8.18
CA VAL A 102 -9.32 -17.43 7.64
C VAL A 102 -8.28 -16.89 8.61
N TRP A 103 -8.25 -17.42 9.83
CA TRP A 103 -7.26 -17.06 10.82
C TRP A 103 -7.13 -18.12 11.91
N GLN A 104 -5.90 -18.27 12.41
CA GLN A 104 -5.57 -18.99 13.62
C GLN A 104 -4.39 -18.27 14.30
N PRO A 105 -4.33 -18.19 15.65
CA PRO A 105 -3.22 -17.57 16.35
C PRO A 105 -1.90 -18.30 16.05
N ASN A 106 -0.83 -17.52 15.95
CA ASN A 106 0.51 -18.08 15.76
C ASN A 106 0.97 -18.80 17.04
N ASN A 107 1.81 -19.83 16.88
CA ASN A 107 2.25 -20.73 17.95
C ASN A 107 2.99 -20.01 19.10
N ASN A 108 3.60 -18.86 18.81
CA ASN A 108 4.34 -18.08 19.81
C ASN A 108 3.45 -17.23 20.72
N GLY A 109 2.16 -17.06 20.41
CA GLY A 109 1.18 -16.31 21.22
C GLY A 109 1.43 -14.81 21.36
N ASN A 110 2.59 -14.29 20.94
CA ASN A 110 3.03 -12.91 21.17
C ASN A 110 2.58 -11.93 20.08
N ALA A 111 1.75 -12.35 19.13
CA ALA A 111 1.30 -11.47 18.07
C ALA A 111 0.62 -10.22 18.64
N ASN A 112 1.02 -9.05 18.12
CA ASN A 112 0.55 -7.73 18.51
C ASN A 112 0.10 -6.88 17.30
N TYR A 113 0.16 -7.49 16.11
CA TYR A 113 -0.18 -6.87 14.84
C TYR A 113 -0.94 -7.85 13.97
N ILE A 114 -1.84 -7.31 13.15
CA ILE A 114 -2.64 -8.05 12.17
C ILE A 114 -2.48 -7.40 10.81
N GLN A 115 -2.26 -8.23 9.81
CA GLN A 115 -2.31 -7.89 8.40
C GLN A 115 -3.53 -8.59 7.78
N VAL A 116 -4.33 -7.80 7.06
CA VAL A 116 -5.41 -8.32 6.23
C VAL A 116 -4.81 -8.61 4.87
N GLU A 117 -4.98 -9.83 4.41
CA GLU A 117 -4.42 -10.32 3.16
C GLU A 117 -5.55 -10.62 2.19
N TYR A 118 -5.56 -9.94 1.06
CA TYR A 118 -6.54 -10.15 -0.02
C TYR A 118 -5.89 -10.97 -1.13
N LEU A 119 -6.66 -11.84 -1.77
CA LEU A 119 -6.20 -12.62 -2.92
C LEU A 119 -6.49 -11.88 -4.23
N SER A 120 -5.48 -11.68 -5.07
CA SER A 120 -5.73 -11.25 -6.45
C SER A 120 -6.60 -12.24 -7.21
N ARG A 121 -7.23 -11.82 -8.32
CA ARG A 121 -8.02 -12.72 -9.17
C ARG A 121 -7.22 -13.95 -9.64
N VAL A 122 -5.92 -13.78 -9.90
CA VAL A 122 -5.02 -14.89 -10.26
C VAL A 122 -4.86 -15.87 -9.10
N GLU A 123 -4.69 -15.38 -7.87
CA GLU A 123 -4.58 -16.24 -6.68
C GLU A 123 -5.89 -16.97 -6.34
N THR A 124 -7.04 -16.45 -6.77
CA THR A 124 -8.32 -17.17 -6.64
C THR A 124 -8.51 -18.27 -7.69
N HIS A 125 -7.63 -18.36 -8.70
CA HIS A 125 -7.75 -19.36 -9.76
C HIS A 125 -7.25 -20.74 -9.29
N PRO A 126 -8.04 -21.83 -9.45
CA PRO A 126 -7.65 -23.16 -8.98
C PRO A 126 -6.29 -23.65 -9.49
N ASP A 127 -6.00 -23.47 -10.79
CA ASP A 127 -4.73 -23.88 -11.38
C ASP A 127 -3.53 -23.13 -10.78
N PHE A 128 -3.68 -21.84 -10.49
CA PHE A 128 -2.65 -21.06 -9.82
C PHE A 128 -2.42 -21.58 -8.40
N GLN A 129 -3.49 -21.78 -7.62
CA GLN A 129 -3.35 -22.31 -6.27
C GLN A 129 -2.66 -23.68 -6.29
N HIS A 130 -3.11 -24.59 -7.16
CA HIS A 130 -2.54 -25.94 -7.26
C HIS A 130 -1.04 -25.92 -7.52
N ARG A 131 -0.59 -25.09 -8.47
CA ARG A 131 0.79 -25.07 -8.95
C ARG A 131 1.73 -24.18 -8.13
N TYR A 132 1.27 -22.98 -7.77
CA TYR A 132 2.09 -21.92 -7.16
C TYR A 132 1.53 -21.37 -5.85
N GLY A 133 0.49 -22.00 -5.28
CA GLY A 133 -0.07 -21.57 -4.00
C GLY A 133 0.91 -21.60 -2.83
N ASN A 134 2.05 -22.28 -2.96
CA ASN A 134 3.14 -22.24 -1.97
C ASN A 134 4.07 -21.02 -2.13
N HIS A 135 3.90 -20.17 -3.15
CA HIS A 135 4.65 -18.91 -3.33
C HIS A 135 3.83 -17.67 -2.96
N SER A 136 2.54 -17.83 -2.66
CA SER A 136 1.66 -16.78 -2.12
C SER A 136 1.52 -16.96 -0.62
N ASP A 137 1.90 -15.94 0.17
CA ASP A 137 1.78 -15.96 1.63
C ASP A 137 0.32 -16.07 2.07
N GLN A 138 -0.59 -15.51 1.28
CA GLN A 138 -2.03 -15.56 1.49
C GLN A 138 -2.54 -17.00 1.35
N ILE A 139 -2.18 -17.69 0.26
CA ILE A 139 -2.60 -19.07 0.02
C ILE A 139 -1.91 -20.03 1.02
N LYS A 140 -0.62 -19.81 1.33
CA LYS A 140 0.12 -20.54 2.37
C LYS A 140 -0.61 -20.47 3.72
N ALA A 141 -1.04 -19.27 4.12
CA ALA A 141 -1.76 -19.07 5.38
C ALA A 141 -3.10 -19.84 5.38
N LEU A 142 -3.91 -19.70 4.32
CA LEU A 142 -5.19 -20.42 4.17
C LEU A 142 -4.99 -21.94 4.23
N ARG A 143 -4.01 -22.49 3.50
CA ARG A 143 -3.69 -23.93 3.52
C ARG A 143 -3.27 -24.40 4.90
N ARG A 144 -2.43 -23.62 5.59
CA ARG A 144 -1.99 -23.94 6.96
C ARG A 144 -3.18 -24.03 7.91
N TYR A 145 -4.12 -23.08 7.84
CA TYR A 145 -5.30 -23.07 8.72
C TYR A 145 -6.27 -24.20 8.42
N ASN A 146 -6.32 -24.65 7.16
CA ASN A 146 -7.24 -25.66 6.66
C ASN A 146 -6.53 -26.96 6.25
N LYS A 147 -5.44 -27.33 6.94
CA LYS A 147 -4.63 -28.54 6.63
C LYS A 147 -5.40 -29.86 6.61
N ASP A 148 -6.53 -29.91 7.33
CA ASP A 148 -7.40 -31.08 7.42
C ASP A 148 -8.48 -31.09 6.32
N SER A 149 -8.56 -30.03 5.51
CA SER A 149 -9.46 -29.94 4.36
C SER A 149 -8.99 -30.87 3.25
N ARG A 150 -9.95 -31.46 2.53
CA ARG A 150 -9.70 -32.23 1.30
C ARG A 150 -9.82 -31.38 0.04
N ASP A 151 -10.08 -30.08 0.20
CA ASP A 151 -10.26 -29.18 -0.93
C ASP A 151 -8.89 -28.79 -1.50
N ASP A 152 -8.72 -29.03 -2.80
CA ASP A 152 -7.49 -28.69 -3.53
C ASP A 152 -7.31 -27.17 -3.71
N CYS A 153 -8.40 -26.42 -3.57
CA CYS A 153 -8.48 -24.96 -3.71
C CYS A 153 -9.34 -24.38 -2.58
N ILE A 154 -8.85 -23.34 -1.92
CA ILE A 154 -9.58 -22.59 -0.89
C ILE A 154 -10.00 -21.27 -1.53
N ASP A 155 -11.30 -21.08 -1.71
CA ASP A 155 -11.87 -19.97 -2.48
C ASP A 155 -12.40 -18.83 -1.60
N VAL A 156 -11.88 -18.70 -0.38
CA VAL A 156 -12.06 -17.46 0.39
C VAL A 156 -11.12 -16.39 -0.15
N PRO A 157 -11.60 -15.17 -0.47
CA PRO A 157 -10.80 -14.15 -1.13
C PRO A 157 -9.92 -13.32 -0.18
N TYR A 158 -9.80 -13.74 1.08
CA TYR A 158 -8.97 -13.10 2.08
C TYR A 158 -8.52 -14.07 3.18
N THR A 159 -7.48 -13.68 3.91
CA THR A 159 -7.02 -14.31 5.14
C THR A 159 -6.45 -13.26 6.09
N PHE A 160 -6.20 -13.62 7.34
CA PHE A 160 -5.46 -12.77 8.26
C PHE A 160 -4.15 -13.41 8.66
N ILE A 161 -3.09 -12.60 8.70
CA ILE A 161 -1.79 -12.99 9.22
C ILE A 161 -1.50 -12.15 10.46
N THR A 162 -1.07 -12.79 11.53
CA THR A 162 -0.70 -12.11 12.78
C THR A 162 0.72 -12.44 13.16
N PHE A 163 1.47 -11.41 13.57
CA PHE A 163 2.87 -11.53 13.94
C PHE A 163 3.22 -10.57 15.08
N ASP A 164 4.38 -10.82 15.70
CA ASP A 164 4.95 -9.93 16.69
C ASP A 164 5.73 -8.83 15.98
N ARG A 165 5.13 -7.65 15.89
CA ARG A 165 5.74 -6.48 15.28
C ARG A 165 6.56 -5.73 16.33
N GLN A 166 7.84 -5.54 16.04
CA GLN A 166 8.69 -4.64 16.79
C GLN A 166 8.43 -3.21 16.31
N TYR A 167 7.84 -2.39 17.17
CA TYR A 167 7.63 -0.97 16.88
C TYR A 167 8.90 -0.18 17.19
N LEU A 168 9.31 0.69 16.27
CA LEU A 168 10.42 1.59 16.53
C LEU A 168 10.01 2.69 17.52
N ASN A 169 10.91 3.00 18.44
CA ASN A 169 10.70 4.03 19.46
C ASN A 169 11.28 5.39 19.06
N GLU A 170 11.51 5.64 17.76
CA GLU A 170 12.08 6.91 17.25
C GLU A 170 11.27 8.13 17.71
N HIS A 171 9.95 7.98 17.83
CA HIS A 171 9.04 9.01 18.34
C HIS A 171 9.32 9.48 19.78
N ARG A 172 10.15 8.75 20.54
CA ARG A 172 10.61 9.10 21.89
C ARG A 172 11.95 9.84 21.91
N ASN A 173 12.70 9.79 20.80
CA ASN A 173 13.97 10.47 20.66
C ASN A 173 13.72 11.86 20.03
N ILE A 174 13.87 12.92 20.85
CA ILE A 174 13.62 14.30 20.42
C ILE A 174 14.56 14.70 19.28
N THR A 175 15.86 14.42 19.40
CA THR A 175 16.85 14.70 18.35
C THR A 175 16.48 14.04 17.03
N LYS A 176 16.05 12.77 17.07
CA LYS A 176 15.62 12.06 15.86
C LYS A 176 14.38 12.70 15.23
N MET A 177 13.41 13.10 16.05
CA MET A 177 12.20 13.79 15.56
C MET A 177 12.52 15.16 14.96
N ASP A 178 13.50 15.87 15.51
CA ASP A 178 14.00 17.14 14.96
C ASP A 178 14.71 16.91 13.61
N GLU A 179 15.57 15.88 13.50
CA GLU A 179 16.19 15.49 12.21
C GLU A 179 15.12 15.22 11.12
N TYR A 180 14.09 14.43 11.44
CA TYR A 180 12.97 14.21 10.52
C TYR A 180 12.30 15.51 10.13
N TRP A 181 12.04 16.40 11.10
CA TRP A 181 11.34 17.64 10.85
C TRP A 181 12.15 18.60 9.98
N GLU A 182 13.44 18.76 10.26
CA GLU A 182 14.35 19.59 9.47
C GLU A 182 14.46 19.09 8.03
N ALA A 183 14.70 17.78 7.84
CA ALA A 183 14.76 17.17 6.51
C ALA A 183 13.46 17.39 5.73
N LEU A 184 12.30 17.12 6.35
CA LEU A 184 11.01 17.28 5.67
C LEU A 184 10.67 18.74 5.38
N MET A 185 11.08 19.68 6.23
CA MET A 185 10.88 21.10 5.97
C MET A 185 11.77 21.62 4.85
N HIS A 186 13.00 21.11 4.74
CA HIS A 186 13.88 21.36 3.61
C HIS A 186 13.25 20.85 2.30
N THR A 187 12.90 19.56 2.24
CA THR A 187 12.23 18.95 1.08
C THR A 187 10.91 19.67 0.75
N LYS A 188 10.15 20.11 1.75
CA LYS A 188 8.91 20.89 1.54
C LYS A 188 9.20 22.25 0.93
N GLY A 189 10.32 22.89 1.26
CA GLY A 189 10.79 24.12 0.61
C GLY A 189 11.03 23.89 -0.88
N LEU A 190 11.86 22.91 -1.22
CA LEU A 190 12.15 22.52 -2.59
C LEU A 190 10.90 22.12 -3.37
N TRP A 191 10.03 21.28 -2.79
CA TRP A 191 8.75 20.90 -3.39
C TRP A 191 7.85 22.09 -3.67
N ARG A 192 7.84 23.12 -2.81
CA ARG A 192 6.99 24.31 -3.03
C ARG A 192 7.38 25.07 -4.29
N GLU A 193 8.66 25.04 -4.64
CA GLU A 193 9.24 25.74 -5.78
C GLU A 193 9.29 24.87 -7.04
N SER A 194 8.99 23.56 -6.91
CA SER A 194 9.15 22.60 -7.99
C SER A 194 8.17 22.79 -9.13
N PHE A 195 8.63 22.43 -10.33
CA PHE A 195 7.82 22.36 -11.54
C PHE A 195 6.66 21.38 -11.39
N SER A 196 6.95 20.15 -10.91
CA SER A 196 5.91 19.13 -10.69
C SER A 196 4.78 19.64 -9.79
N ARG A 197 5.08 20.38 -8.72
CA ARG A 197 4.01 20.94 -7.87
C ARG A 197 3.15 21.95 -8.61
N ARG A 198 3.74 22.87 -9.38
CA ARG A 198 2.97 23.87 -10.16
C ARG A 198 2.02 23.17 -11.12
N LYS A 199 2.53 22.17 -11.84
CA LYS A 199 1.75 21.38 -12.79
C LYS A 199 0.62 20.61 -12.12
N LEU A 200 0.92 19.93 -11.02
CA LEU A 200 -0.09 19.21 -10.23
C LEU A 200 -1.21 20.14 -9.73
N ARG A 201 -0.89 21.40 -9.41
CA ARG A 201 -1.92 22.40 -9.07
C ARG A 201 -2.76 22.77 -10.29
N GLU A 202 -2.17 22.93 -11.46
CA GLU A 202 -2.89 23.24 -12.71
C GLU A 202 -3.82 22.10 -13.10
N ASP A 203 -3.33 20.86 -13.10
CA ASP A 203 -4.12 19.66 -13.46
C ASP A 203 -5.33 19.50 -12.54
N PHE A 204 -5.11 19.60 -11.22
CA PHE A 204 -6.21 19.45 -10.27
C PHE A 204 -7.15 20.66 -10.22
N GLN A 205 -6.70 21.85 -10.62
CA GLN A 205 -7.62 22.97 -10.86
C GLN A 205 -8.50 22.73 -12.07
N GLU A 206 -7.96 22.17 -13.16
CA GLU A 206 -8.73 21.86 -14.36
C GLU A 206 -9.69 20.70 -14.10
N LYS A 207 -9.21 19.61 -13.51
CA LYS A 207 -10.04 18.47 -13.15
C LYS A 207 -11.14 18.85 -12.15
N ALA A 208 -10.89 19.76 -11.20
CA ALA A 208 -11.95 20.22 -10.30
C ALA A 208 -13.13 20.93 -11.01
N LYS A 209 -12.96 21.39 -12.26
CA LYS A 209 -14.04 21.98 -13.07
C LYS A 209 -14.91 20.92 -13.74
N THR A 210 -14.33 19.79 -14.11
CA THR A 210 -14.96 18.77 -14.98
C THR A 210 -15.37 17.51 -14.23
N CYS A 211 -14.71 17.23 -13.09
CA CYS A 211 -14.92 16.02 -12.31
C CYS A 211 -16.02 16.18 -11.26
N ALA A 212 -16.51 15.04 -10.77
CA ALA A 212 -17.33 15.03 -9.58
C ALA A 212 -16.55 15.67 -8.40
N PRO A 213 -17.21 16.47 -7.53
CA PRO A 213 -16.52 17.14 -6.46
C PRO A 213 -15.87 16.16 -5.48
N ILE A 214 -14.55 16.24 -5.36
CA ILE A 214 -13.78 15.47 -4.39
C ILE A 214 -14.04 16.04 -2.98
N THR A 215 -14.46 15.20 -2.05
CA THR A 215 -14.71 15.52 -0.64
C THR A 215 -13.72 14.85 0.29
N GLN A 216 -13.02 13.82 -0.18
CA GLN A 216 -11.97 13.14 0.56
C GLN A 216 -10.93 12.52 -0.36
N VAL A 217 -9.72 12.34 0.18
CA VAL A 217 -8.62 11.58 -0.42
C VAL A 217 -8.36 10.38 0.47
N VAL A 218 -8.31 9.19 -0.12
CA VAL A 218 -7.92 7.97 0.59
C VAL A 218 -6.63 7.46 -0.01
N CYS A 219 -5.57 7.45 0.80
CA CYS A 219 -4.25 6.98 0.39
C CYS A 219 -4.01 5.56 0.90
N PHE A 220 -3.50 4.69 0.02
CA PHE A 220 -3.08 3.33 0.36
C PHE A 220 -1.59 3.17 0.08
N GLY A 221 -0.84 2.68 1.06
CA GLY A 221 0.53 2.20 0.83
C GLY A 221 1.55 3.27 0.44
N LEU A 222 1.41 4.52 0.91
CA LEU A 222 2.39 5.60 0.61
C LEU A 222 3.71 5.48 1.41
N GLY A 223 3.84 4.44 2.24
CA GLY A 223 5.04 4.14 3.02
C GLY A 223 5.19 5.00 4.28
N ALA A 224 5.89 4.44 5.26
CA ALA A 224 6.32 5.20 6.44
C ALA A 224 7.41 6.22 6.06
N LEU A 225 7.50 7.31 6.83
CA LEU A 225 8.58 8.27 6.70
C LEU A 225 9.90 7.63 7.14
N ASN A 226 10.96 7.82 6.35
CA ASN A 226 12.25 7.22 6.61
C ASN A 226 13.38 8.11 6.07
N LEU A 227 14.36 8.47 6.89
CA LEU A 227 15.49 9.32 6.48
C LEU A 227 16.47 8.63 5.51
N LYS A 228 16.40 7.31 5.35
CA LYS A 228 17.21 6.58 4.36
C LYS A 228 16.71 6.90 2.95
N LYS A 229 17.60 7.39 2.07
CA LYS A 229 17.25 7.84 0.72
C LYS A 229 16.51 6.79 -0.14
N ASN A 230 16.75 5.49 0.07
CA ASN A 230 16.01 4.43 -0.63
C ASN A 230 14.50 4.46 -0.35
N PHE A 231 14.10 4.98 0.81
CA PHE A 231 12.71 5.00 1.29
C PHE A 231 12.16 6.41 1.50
N TYR A 232 12.99 7.45 1.38
CA TYR A 232 12.61 8.84 1.65
C TYR A 232 11.64 9.42 0.62
N HIS A 233 11.50 8.78 -0.54
CA HIS A 233 10.56 9.19 -1.58
C HIS A 233 9.08 9.17 -1.11
N SER A 234 8.74 8.51 0.00
CA SER A 234 7.41 8.66 0.63
C SER A 234 7.11 10.11 1.02
N ALA A 235 8.13 10.90 1.39
CA ALA A 235 7.97 12.31 1.75
C ALA A 235 7.36 13.13 0.60
N ILE A 236 7.88 12.98 -0.62
CA ILE A 236 7.38 13.71 -1.80
C ILE A 236 6.00 13.19 -2.27
N GLN A 237 5.66 11.92 -1.98
CA GLN A 237 4.29 11.41 -2.19
C GLN A 237 3.28 12.15 -1.31
N TYR A 238 3.56 12.29 0.00
CA TYR A 238 2.70 13.07 0.90
C TYR A 238 2.60 14.54 0.50
N MET A 239 3.71 15.16 0.09
CA MET A 239 3.71 16.57 -0.33
C MET A 239 2.87 16.81 -1.59
N ALA A 240 2.87 15.87 -2.53
CA ALA A 240 1.97 15.88 -3.68
C ALA A 240 0.50 15.79 -3.25
N VAL A 241 0.15 14.83 -2.40
CA VAL A 241 -1.21 14.68 -1.85
C VAL A 241 -1.68 15.94 -1.13
N PHE A 242 -0.83 16.53 -0.28
CA PHE A 242 -1.15 17.80 0.40
C PHE A 242 -1.36 18.94 -0.59
N SER A 243 -0.58 18.98 -1.67
CA SER A 243 -0.73 20.01 -2.72
C SER A 243 -2.03 19.84 -3.50
N ILE A 244 -2.43 18.61 -3.79
CA ILE A 244 -3.73 18.29 -4.40
C ILE A 244 -4.86 18.79 -3.49
N ILE A 245 -4.85 18.40 -2.20
CA ILE A 245 -5.87 18.80 -1.22
C ILE A 245 -5.94 20.32 -1.08
N GLN A 246 -4.79 20.99 -0.96
CA GLN A 246 -4.72 22.45 -0.89
C GLN A 246 -5.37 23.08 -2.14
N THR A 247 -5.04 22.57 -3.32
CA THR A 247 -5.56 23.06 -4.60
C THR A 247 -7.08 22.91 -4.70
N LEU A 248 -7.59 21.73 -4.35
CA LEU A 248 -9.02 21.44 -4.34
C LEU A 248 -9.76 22.34 -3.35
N ASN A 249 -9.24 22.50 -2.13
CA ASN A 249 -9.82 23.38 -1.12
C ASN A 249 -9.84 24.86 -1.57
N GLU A 250 -8.74 25.36 -2.13
CA GLU A 250 -8.67 26.71 -2.71
C GLU A 250 -9.70 26.90 -3.81
N PHE A 251 -9.83 25.93 -4.73
CA PHE A 251 -10.79 25.97 -5.82
C PHE A 251 -12.24 25.95 -5.30
N TYR A 252 -12.58 24.99 -4.44
CA TYR A 252 -13.95 24.85 -3.96
C TYR A 252 -14.39 26.03 -3.09
N ARG A 253 -13.52 26.61 -2.25
CA ARG A 253 -13.86 27.77 -1.41
C ARG A 253 -14.18 29.02 -2.22
N ARG A 254 -13.64 29.17 -3.43
CA ARG A 254 -14.02 30.27 -4.35
C ARG A 254 -15.48 30.18 -4.77
N THR A 255 -16.00 28.96 -4.92
CA THR A 255 -17.38 28.70 -5.33
C THR A 255 -18.35 28.57 -4.15
N LYS A 256 -17.89 28.01 -3.03
CA LYS A 256 -18.67 27.78 -1.81
C LYS A 256 -17.77 27.96 -0.58
N PRO A 257 -17.70 29.17 0.01
CA PRO A 257 -16.81 29.49 1.12
C PRO A 257 -16.97 28.57 2.35
N ASP A 258 -18.19 28.18 2.67
CA ASP A 258 -18.51 27.34 3.85
C ASP A 258 -18.39 25.83 3.59
N ARG A 259 -17.81 25.42 2.45
CA ARG A 259 -17.63 23.99 2.16
C ARG A 259 -16.64 23.37 3.15
N PRO A 260 -16.96 22.19 3.73
CA PRO A 260 -15.99 21.43 4.51
C PRO A 260 -14.71 21.18 3.71
N ALA A 261 -13.58 21.21 4.41
CA ALA A 261 -12.30 20.88 3.80
C ALA A 261 -12.30 19.42 3.31
N VAL A 262 -11.55 19.16 2.24
CA VAL A 262 -11.28 17.80 1.76
C VAL A 262 -10.57 17.02 2.87
N LYS A 263 -11.15 15.88 3.27
CA LYS A 263 -10.57 14.98 4.27
C LYS A 263 -9.45 14.15 3.66
N LEU A 264 -8.48 13.74 4.47
CA LEU A 264 -7.41 12.83 4.11
C LEU A 264 -7.45 11.59 5.01
N LEU A 265 -7.62 10.42 4.42
CA LEU A 265 -7.50 9.14 5.10
C LEU A 265 -6.21 8.46 4.62
N LEU A 266 -5.39 8.01 5.56
CA LEU A 266 -4.14 7.32 5.29
C LEU A 266 -4.22 5.90 5.81
N GLN A 267 -4.08 4.92 4.93
CA GLN A 267 -4.00 3.49 5.27
C GLN A 267 -2.66 2.94 4.80
N ASP A 268 -1.77 2.64 5.74
CA ASP A 268 -0.51 1.97 5.47
C ASP A 268 -0.16 1.05 6.65
N PRO A 269 0.13 -0.25 6.40
CA PRO A 269 0.48 -1.16 7.47
C PRO A 269 1.77 -0.76 8.19
N ASN A 270 2.70 -0.07 7.52
CA ASN A 270 4.02 0.28 8.03
C ASN A 270 4.05 1.54 8.89
N TYR A 271 2.93 2.28 9.05
CA TYR A 271 2.93 3.46 9.91
C TYR A 271 3.29 3.15 11.36
N GLU A 272 4.08 4.05 11.93
CA GLU A 272 4.46 4.07 13.33
C GLU A 272 4.15 5.41 13.97
N ILE A 273 4.18 5.50 15.30
CA ILE A 273 3.80 6.70 16.09
C ILE A 273 4.48 7.99 15.56
N LYS A 274 5.71 7.91 15.05
CA LYS A 274 6.42 9.05 14.45
C LYS A 274 5.67 9.62 13.24
N ASP A 275 5.16 8.75 12.38
CA ASP A 275 4.48 9.09 11.13
C ASP A 275 3.19 9.84 11.43
N TYR A 276 2.38 9.32 12.38
CA TYR A 276 1.16 10.00 12.83
C TYR A 276 1.43 11.42 13.32
N ARG A 277 2.50 11.62 14.10
CA ARG A 277 2.86 12.94 14.66
C ARG A 277 3.35 13.90 13.58
N ILE A 278 4.28 13.43 12.75
CA ILE A 278 4.93 14.27 11.74
C ILE A 278 3.95 14.64 10.63
N LEU A 279 3.21 13.69 10.07
CA LEU A 279 2.28 13.95 8.96
C LEU A 279 1.13 14.86 9.38
N ARG A 280 0.60 14.71 10.62
CA ARG A 280 -0.36 15.67 11.20
C ARG A 280 0.21 17.08 11.21
N ARG A 281 1.43 17.24 11.72
CA ARG A 281 2.11 18.54 11.78
C ARG A 281 2.41 19.10 10.38
N LEU A 282 2.82 18.26 9.44
CA LEU A 282 3.26 18.65 8.09
C LEU A 282 2.09 19.12 7.21
N SER A 283 0.90 18.52 7.39
CA SER A 283 -0.32 18.82 6.63
C SER A 283 -0.88 20.23 6.87
N ASN A 284 -0.52 20.88 7.99
CA ASN A 284 -1.11 22.12 8.50
C ASN A 284 -2.63 22.06 8.76
N ASP A 285 -3.25 20.87 8.72
CA ASP A 285 -4.70 20.66 8.91
C ASP A 285 -4.95 19.33 9.66
N SER A 286 -4.58 19.31 10.94
CA SER A 286 -4.61 18.10 11.77
C SER A 286 -5.99 17.49 11.95
N ASP A 287 -7.04 18.30 11.83
CA ASP A 287 -8.42 17.88 12.07
C ASP A 287 -9.01 17.12 10.87
N ASN A 288 -8.43 17.31 9.68
CA ASN A 288 -8.88 16.68 8.45
C ASN A 288 -8.05 15.46 8.02
N ILE A 289 -7.02 15.08 8.79
CA ILE A 289 -6.20 13.89 8.54
C ILE A 289 -6.52 12.76 9.53
N SER A 290 -6.87 11.60 8.99
CA SER A 290 -7.18 10.38 9.75
C SER A 290 -6.28 9.25 9.29
N PHE A 291 -5.81 8.45 10.25
CA PHE A 291 -5.10 7.20 9.98
C PHE A 291 -6.05 6.07 10.27
N VAL A 292 -6.22 5.17 9.31
CA VAL A 292 -7.24 4.12 9.37
C VAL A 292 -6.59 2.76 9.18
N SER A 293 -7.21 1.73 9.75
CA SER A 293 -6.71 0.36 9.63
C SER A 293 -7.44 -0.37 8.51
N ASP A 294 -6.80 -1.34 7.87
CA ASP A 294 -7.50 -2.21 6.90
C ASP A 294 -8.68 -2.95 7.57
N PRO A 295 -9.91 -2.95 6.99
CA PRO A 295 -10.33 -2.46 5.66
C PRO A 295 -11.02 -1.09 5.64
N GLU A 296 -10.86 -0.28 6.68
CA GLU A 296 -11.59 0.99 6.86
C GLU A 296 -11.35 1.98 5.71
N GLY A 297 -10.14 2.02 5.15
CA GLY A 297 -9.85 2.82 3.96
C GLY A 297 -10.66 2.37 2.75
N LEU A 298 -10.76 1.06 2.51
CA LEU A 298 -11.56 0.50 1.40
C LEU A 298 -13.05 0.80 1.58
N LEU A 299 -13.56 0.64 2.81
CA LEU A 299 -14.95 0.95 3.17
C LEU A 299 -15.29 2.44 3.02
N ALA A 300 -14.30 3.32 3.21
CA ALA A 300 -14.48 4.76 3.09
C ALA A 300 -14.63 5.25 1.65
N ILE A 301 -14.19 4.49 0.64
CA ILE A 301 -14.26 4.91 -0.77
C ILE A 301 -15.71 5.14 -1.19
N ASP A 302 -15.98 6.27 -1.83
CA ASP A 302 -17.29 6.68 -2.31
C ASP A 302 -17.20 7.57 -3.57
N ALA A 303 -18.35 8.09 -4.01
CA ALA A 303 -18.49 8.95 -5.19
C ALA A 303 -17.69 10.25 -5.15
N GLY A 304 -17.29 10.72 -3.96
CA GLY A 304 -16.51 11.94 -3.72
C GLY A 304 -15.05 11.66 -3.39
N THR A 305 -14.58 10.43 -3.59
CA THR A 305 -13.23 10.03 -3.20
C THR A 305 -12.23 10.18 -4.33
N LEU A 306 -11.06 10.77 -4.04
CA LEU A 306 -9.83 10.55 -4.80
C LEU A 306 -9.04 9.43 -4.12
N VAL A 307 -8.81 8.33 -4.82
CA VAL A 307 -7.93 7.25 -4.32
C VAL A 307 -6.50 7.54 -4.77
N VAL A 308 -5.52 7.41 -3.88
CA VAL A 308 -4.11 7.57 -4.20
C VAL A 308 -3.33 6.36 -3.71
N THR A 309 -2.53 5.78 -4.59
CA THR A 309 -1.59 4.71 -4.25
C THR A 309 -0.30 4.91 -5.03
N ALA A 310 0.81 4.40 -4.51
CA ALA A 310 2.09 4.38 -5.19
C ALA A 310 2.83 3.08 -4.85
N PHE A 311 3.18 2.30 -5.88
CA PHE A 311 4.04 1.11 -5.74
C PHE A 311 3.50 0.07 -4.75
N LEU A 312 2.18 -0.13 -4.72
CA LEU A 312 1.61 -1.19 -3.89
C LEU A 312 2.17 -2.55 -4.32
N PRO A 313 2.43 -3.50 -3.40
CA PRO A 313 2.75 -4.87 -3.80
C PRO A 313 1.72 -5.41 -4.78
N VAL A 314 2.15 -6.17 -5.79
CA VAL A 314 1.23 -6.70 -6.84
C VAL A 314 0.19 -7.65 -6.26
N GLN A 315 0.51 -8.27 -5.12
CA GLN A 315 -0.39 -9.11 -4.33
C GLN A 315 -1.49 -8.31 -3.62
N MET A 316 -1.37 -6.98 -3.49
CA MET A 316 -2.46 -6.14 -2.99
C MET A 316 -3.36 -5.75 -4.19
N PRO A 317 -4.58 -6.33 -4.32
CA PRO A 317 -5.40 -6.18 -5.51
C PRO A 317 -6.33 -4.95 -5.42
N LEU A 318 -5.81 -3.77 -5.05
CA LEU A 318 -6.60 -2.57 -4.70
C LEU A 318 -7.62 -2.21 -5.79
N VAL A 319 -7.17 -2.12 -7.05
CA VAL A 319 -8.06 -1.70 -8.15
C VAL A 319 -9.06 -2.80 -8.53
N GLN A 320 -8.74 -4.07 -8.25
CA GLN A 320 -9.69 -5.17 -8.42
C GLN A 320 -10.80 -5.09 -7.35
N ILE A 321 -10.43 -4.80 -6.09
CA ILE A 321 -11.37 -4.54 -5.00
C ILE A 321 -12.28 -3.35 -5.34
N ILE A 322 -11.70 -2.23 -5.79
CA ILE A 322 -12.48 -1.04 -6.18
C ILE A 322 -13.45 -1.36 -7.32
N ALA A 323 -12.99 -2.07 -8.37
CA ALA A 323 -13.85 -2.43 -9.49
C ALA A 323 -15.05 -3.30 -9.05
N ASP A 324 -14.83 -4.24 -8.13
CA ASP A 324 -15.88 -5.09 -7.58
C ASP A 324 -16.89 -4.29 -6.73
N LEU A 325 -16.40 -3.41 -5.85
CA LEU A 325 -17.23 -2.59 -4.94
C LEU A 325 -18.23 -1.71 -5.68
N PHE A 326 -17.93 -1.33 -6.92
CA PHE A 326 -18.75 -0.42 -7.73
C PHE A 326 -19.17 -1.03 -9.06
N SER A 327 -19.12 -2.36 -9.17
CA SER A 327 -19.51 -3.11 -10.37
C SER A 327 -20.99 -2.93 -10.74
N GLU A 328 -21.87 -2.78 -9.75
CA GLU A 328 -23.31 -2.58 -9.96
C GLU A 328 -23.67 -1.14 -10.36
N ASP A 329 -22.93 -0.16 -9.82
CA ASP A 329 -23.20 1.27 -10.02
C ASP A 329 -21.89 2.08 -9.95
N SER A 330 -21.30 2.31 -11.11
CA SER A 330 -20.04 3.05 -11.24
C SER A 330 -20.17 4.54 -10.90
N THR A 331 -21.39 5.10 -10.87
CA THR A 331 -21.63 6.48 -10.43
C THR A 331 -21.44 6.65 -8.91
N LYS A 332 -21.31 5.53 -8.19
CA LYS A 332 -20.94 5.50 -6.77
C LYS A 332 -19.45 5.28 -6.52
N GLY A 333 -18.68 4.92 -7.55
CA GLY A 333 -17.23 4.70 -7.47
C GLY A 333 -16.43 5.98 -7.30
N PRO A 334 -15.10 5.91 -7.05
CA PRO A 334 -14.28 7.08 -6.78
C PRO A 334 -14.36 8.13 -7.89
N ALA A 335 -14.29 9.41 -7.52
CA ALA A 335 -14.26 10.51 -8.47
C ALA A 335 -13.01 10.46 -9.37
N ALA A 336 -11.88 10.06 -8.80
CA ALA A 336 -10.62 9.86 -9.51
C ALA A 336 -9.72 8.88 -8.75
N MET A 337 -8.71 8.35 -9.44
CA MET A 337 -7.69 7.46 -8.89
C MET A 337 -6.31 7.83 -9.44
N ILE A 338 -5.32 7.97 -8.57
CA ILE A 338 -3.90 7.95 -8.90
C ILE A 338 -3.38 6.58 -8.49
N CYS A 339 -2.89 5.79 -9.44
CA CYS A 339 -2.35 4.46 -9.17
C CYS A 339 -1.21 4.12 -10.12
N ASP A 340 -0.46 3.05 -9.82
CA ASP A 340 0.57 2.52 -10.71
C ASP A 340 0.07 2.39 -12.16
N ILE A 341 0.98 2.65 -13.12
CA ILE A 341 0.71 2.45 -14.55
C ILE A 341 0.17 1.04 -14.77
N MET A 342 -0.93 0.97 -15.51
CA MET A 342 -1.65 -0.28 -15.73
C MET A 342 -2.06 -0.41 -17.19
N THR A 343 -1.71 -1.55 -17.78
CA THR A 343 -2.20 -1.91 -19.12
C THR A 343 -3.62 -2.44 -18.99
N VAL A 344 -4.56 -1.75 -19.64
CA VAL A 344 -5.98 -2.12 -19.62
C VAL A 344 -6.37 -2.67 -21.00
N ASP A 345 -6.73 -3.95 -21.03
CA ASP A 345 -7.18 -4.66 -22.23
C ASP A 345 -8.40 -5.52 -21.87
N THR A 346 -9.55 -5.22 -22.49
CA THR A 346 -10.81 -5.94 -22.27
C THR A 346 -10.87 -7.30 -22.96
N GLU A 347 -10.00 -7.54 -23.95
CA GLU A 347 -9.96 -8.77 -24.74
C GLU A 347 -8.82 -9.70 -24.30
N LYS A 348 -7.91 -9.23 -23.42
CA LYS A 348 -6.88 -10.06 -22.81
C LYS A 348 -7.53 -11.23 -22.07
N ARG A 349 -7.07 -12.45 -22.36
CA ARG A 349 -7.60 -13.67 -21.73
C ARG A 349 -6.70 -14.19 -20.62
N GLU A 350 -5.39 -14.17 -20.86
CA GLU A 350 -4.38 -14.72 -19.98
C GLU A 350 -3.79 -13.65 -19.07
N TYR A 351 -3.87 -13.83 -17.75
CA TYR A 351 -3.38 -12.87 -16.75
C TYR A 351 -2.41 -13.53 -15.78
N SER A 352 -1.39 -12.79 -15.35
CA SER A 352 -0.45 -13.19 -14.30
C SER A 352 -0.55 -12.30 -13.05
N LEU A 353 0.20 -12.62 -11.99
CA LEU A 353 0.21 -11.81 -10.75
C LEU A 353 0.62 -10.35 -10.99
N SER A 354 1.44 -10.08 -12.01
CA SER A 354 1.86 -8.73 -12.38
C SER A 354 0.74 -7.91 -13.01
N ASP A 355 -0.36 -8.54 -13.42
CA ASP A 355 -1.49 -7.88 -14.04
C ASP A 355 -2.47 -7.31 -13.02
N ARG A 356 -2.34 -6.01 -12.74
CA ARG A 356 -3.29 -5.30 -11.87
C ARG A 356 -4.70 -5.20 -12.47
N ALA A 357 -4.81 -5.08 -13.79
CA ALA A 357 -6.07 -4.96 -14.51
C ALA A 357 -6.69 -6.34 -14.80
N SER A 358 -7.42 -6.91 -13.83
CA SER A 358 -8.29 -8.06 -14.11
C SER A 358 -9.34 -7.73 -15.19
N PRO A 359 -10.01 -8.71 -15.83
CA PRO A 359 -11.05 -8.40 -16.81
C PRO A 359 -12.17 -7.49 -16.27
N ALA A 360 -12.62 -7.70 -15.03
CA ALA A 360 -13.55 -6.80 -14.34
C ALA A 360 -13.00 -5.37 -14.20
N THR A 361 -11.73 -5.24 -13.78
CA THR A 361 -11.05 -3.94 -13.69
C THR A 361 -10.98 -3.25 -15.05
N ALA A 362 -10.64 -4.00 -16.11
CA ALA A 362 -10.54 -3.45 -17.45
C ALA A 362 -11.88 -2.91 -17.94
N ARG A 363 -12.97 -3.66 -17.75
CA ARG A 363 -14.33 -3.19 -18.06
C ARG A 363 -14.74 -1.98 -17.23
N PHE A 364 -14.44 -1.98 -15.94
CA PHE A 364 -14.76 -0.88 -15.03
C PHE A 364 -14.09 0.43 -15.47
N LEU A 365 -12.78 0.40 -15.72
CA LEU A 365 -12.00 1.57 -16.13
C LEU A 365 -12.41 2.05 -17.53
N THR A 366 -12.43 1.18 -18.54
CA THR A 366 -12.74 1.60 -19.93
C THR A 366 -14.16 2.13 -20.09
N SER A 367 -15.12 1.58 -19.37
CA SER A 367 -16.52 1.99 -19.48
C SER A 367 -16.77 3.32 -18.79
N HIS A 368 -16.21 3.52 -17.59
CA HIS A 368 -16.66 4.59 -16.68
C HIS A 368 -15.59 5.63 -16.34
N TYR A 369 -14.34 5.40 -16.71
CA TYR A 369 -13.22 6.30 -16.44
C TYR A 369 -12.51 6.68 -17.73
N GLU A 370 -11.93 7.86 -17.73
CA GLU A 370 -10.95 8.31 -18.73
C GLU A 370 -9.57 8.31 -18.07
N LYS A 371 -8.56 7.80 -18.78
CA LYS A 371 -7.17 8.01 -18.42
C LYS A 371 -6.78 9.41 -18.90
N ALA A 372 -6.14 10.21 -18.05
CA ALA A 372 -5.57 11.49 -18.49
C ALA A 372 -4.52 11.24 -19.58
N GLU A 373 -4.63 11.91 -20.73
CA GLU A 373 -3.86 11.61 -21.96
C GLU A 373 -2.35 11.56 -21.71
N ASP A 374 -1.81 12.54 -20.99
CA ASP A 374 -0.37 12.64 -20.69
C ASP A 374 0.01 12.06 -19.31
N GLY A 375 -0.96 11.47 -18.59
CA GLY A 375 -0.76 10.95 -17.23
C GLY A 375 -0.05 11.95 -16.34
N PHE A 376 1.17 11.61 -15.93
CA PHE A 376 2.12 12.51 -15.27
C PHE A 376 3.50 12.48 -15.94
N ASP A 377 3.60 12.08 -17.21
CA ASP A 377 4.89 11.85 -17.90
C ASP A 377 5.72 13.14 -18.04
N ASP A 378 5.04 14.27 -18.06
CA ASP A 378 5.62 15.60 -18.17
C ASP A 378 5.83 16.30 -16.82
N HIS A 379 5.65 15.59 -15.71
CA HIS A 379 6.06 16.06 -14.39
C HIS A 379 7.56 15.83 -14.19
N GLY A 380 8.24 16.83 -13.65
CA GLY A 380 9.66 16.74 -13.33
C GLY A 380 9.99 17.41 -12.00
N LEU A 381 11.02 16.87 -11.34
CA LEU A 381 11.65 17.51 -10.19
C LEU A 381 12.99 18.09 -10.63
N GLU A 382 13.31 19.26 -10.09
CA GLU A 382 14.61 19.89 -10.25
C GLU A 382 15.71 19.02 -9.61
N ASP A 383 16.93 19.10 -10.13
CA ASP A 383 18.08 18.27 -9.71
C ASP A 383 18.32 18.28 -8.20
N GLU A 384 18.19 19.43 -7.56
CA GLU A 384 18.36 19.57 -6.10
C GLU A 384 17.29 18.78 -5.34
N LEU A 385 16.04 18.82 -5.79
CA LEU A 385 14.96 18.04 -5.18
C LEU A 385 15.09 16.55 -5.50
N MET A 386 15.60 16.19 -6.67
CA MET A 386 15.91 14.79 -6.98
C MET A 386 17.01 14.25 -6.05
N ALA A 387 18.10 14.99 -5.87
CA ALA A 387 19.18 14.61 -4.96
C ALA A 387 18.72 14.55 -3.50
N ASP A 388 17.89 15.50 -3.07
CA ASP A 388 17.31 15.52 -1.73
C ASP A 388 16.36 14.33 -1.50
N ALA A 389 15.48 13.99 -2.44
CA ALA A 389 14.51 12.91 -2.28
C ALA A 389 15.13 11.51 -2.50
N TYR A 390 16.00 11.37 -3.49
CA TYR A 390 16.49 10.08 -3.99
C TYR A 390 17.99 9.84 -3.75
N GLY A 391 18.74 10.81 -3.20
CA GLY A 391 20.19 10.72 -3.02
C GLY A 391 20.97 11.28 -4.22
N GLU A 392 22.23 11.67 -4.00
CA GLU A 392 23.10 12.28 -5.02
C GLU A 392 23.34 11.36 -6.24
N ASP A 393 23.28 10.05 -6.03
CA ASP A 393 23.48 9.01 -7.03
C ASP A 393 22.21 8.68 -7.83
N TRP A 394 21.16 9.50 -7.75
CA TRP A 394 19.88 9.23 -8.39
C TRP A 394 20.00 9.04 -9.91
N ARG A 395 20.90 9.78 -10.58
CA ARG A 395 21.17 9.65 -12.02
C ARG A 395 21.84 8.32 -12.37
N GLU A 396 22.78 7.89 -11.55
CA GLU A 396 23.53 6.64 -11.75
C GLU A 396 22.65 5.42 -11.50
N LYS A 397 21.68 5.55 -10.58
CA LYS A 397 20.73 4.50 -10.21
C LYS A 397 19.42 4.51 -11.01
N ASP A 398 19.34 5.34 -12.05
CA ASP A 398 18.14 5.54 -12.88
C ASP A 398 16.85 5.71 -12.04
N ARG A 399 16.96 6.47 -10.95
CA ARG A 399 15.83 6.70 -10.04
C ARG A 399 14.88 7.69 -10.68
N LEU A 400 13.69 7.19 -10.98
CA LEU A 400 12.64 7.98 -11.61
C LEU A 400 11.69 8.57 -10.56
N TYR A 401 11.17 9.76 -10.86
CA TYR A 401 10.19 10.40 -10.02
C TYR A 401 8.88 9.60 -10.00
N TRP A 402 8.38 9.32 -8.79
CA TRP A 402 7.27 8.39 -8.60
C TRP A 402 6.01 8.72 -9.41
N LEU A 403 5.64 9.99 -9.60
CA LEU A 403 4.45 10.33 -10.39
C LEU A 403 4.57 9.87 -11.84
N ASN A 404 5.77 9.86 -12.43
CA ASN A 404 6.00 9.37 -13.80
C ASN A 404 5.77 7.85 -13.93
N LYS A 405 5.47 7.15 -12.84
CA LYS A 405 5.09 5.73 -12.82
C LYS A 405 3.61 5.53 -12.46
N MET A 406 2.83 6.60 -12.43
CA MET A 406 1.42 6.58 -12.05
C MET A 406 0.53 7.03 -13.22
N ASP A 407 -0.66 6.44 -13.26
CA ASP A 407 -1.77 6.88 -14.08
C ASP A 407 -2.76 7.69 -13.25
N LEU A 408 -3.37 8.70 -13.90
CA LEU A 408 -4.56 9.40 -13.39
C LEU A 408 -5.79 8.92 -14.15
N TRP A 409 -6.70 8.24 -13.43
CA TRP A 409 -8.01 7.85 -13.93
C TRP A 409 -9.08 8.75 -13.34
N VAL A 410 -9.91 9.33 -14.20
CA VAL A 410 -10.97 10.27 -13.82
C VAL A 410 -12.31 9.69 -14.22
N ARG A 411 -13.29 9.71 -13.32
CA ARG A 411 -14.63 9.21 -13.63
C ARG A 411 -15.31 10.12 -14.65
N LYS A 412 -15.84 9.54 -15.72
CA LYS A 412 -16.60 10.25 -16.75
C LYS A 412 -17.84 10.88 -16.11
N THR A 413 -17.94 12.20 -16.15
CA THR A 413 -19.20 12.90 -15.87
C THR A 413 -20.03 12.84 -17.14
N GLY A 414 -21.17 12.14 -17.11
CA GLY A 414 -21.94 11.87 -18.33
C GLY A 414 -22.18 13.14 -19.15
N THR A 415 -21.69 13.19 -20.39
CA THR A 415 -22.30 14.04 -21.41
C THR A 415 -23.64 13.42 -21.73
N ASN A 416 -24.71 13.96 -21.14
CA ASN A 416 -26.06 13.74 -21.66
C ASN A 416 -26.15 14.26 -23.09
#